data_AF-A0A7G3FJ52-F1
#
_entry.id   AF-A0A7G3FJ52-F1
#
_cell.length_a   1.000
_cell.length_b   1.000
_cell.length_c   1.000
_cell.angle_alpha   90.00
_cell.angle_beta   90.00
_cell.angle_gamma   90.00
#
_symmetry.space_group_name_H-M   'P 1'
#
loop_
_entity.id
_entity.type
_entity.pdbx_description
1 polymer ?
#
loop_
_entity_poly.entity_id
_entity_poly.type
_entity_poly.pdbx_seq_one_letter_code
_entity_poly.pdbx_strand_id
1 'polypeptide(L)'
;MNRIEAFLYQHQILKLSERKLERWNKIEAVNKLIFAARNGIFHIRLKSVELLSNKASKPEIESLIISMISDDVQVVSEAAMKVLENTSNSELKELIKRTKKEWKMKKAKKKLGAPYMANTHFGDSEKLRPRDRLMQRLRDQQQANQPPYGF
;
A
#
# COMPACT_ATOMS: atom_id res chain seq x y z
N MET A 1 22.56 -24.52 0.48
CA MET A 1 22.33 -23.54 -0.61
C MET A 1 23.18 -24.01 -1.77
N ASN A 2 22.67 -24.05 -2.99
CA ASN A 2 23.49 -24.49 -4.12
C ASN A 2 24.48 -23.37 -4.53
N ARG A 3 25.53 -23.70 -5.31
CA ARG A 3 26.58 -22.74 -5.70
C ARG A 3 26.02 -21.53 -6.47
N ILE A 4 25.01 -21.76 -7.30
CA ILE A 4 24.34 -20.71 -8.08
C ILE A 4 23.60 -19.74 -7.14
N GLU A 5 22.84 -20.24 -6.18
CA GLU A 5 22.12 -19.42 -5.20
C GLU A 5 23.07 -18.61 -4.31
N ALA A 6 24.22 -19.19 -3.94
CA ALA A 6 25.24 -18.48 -3.17
C ALA A 6 25.84 -17.30 -3.97
N PHE A 7 26.15 -17.53 -5.25
CA PHE A 7 26.60 -16.50 -6.18
C PHE A 7 25.55 -15.39 -6.33
N LEU A 8 24.30 -15.76 -6.61
CA LEU A 8 23.21 -14.79 -6.76
C LEU A 8 22.96 -13.97 -5.48
N TYR A 9 23.12 -14.59 -4.30
CA TYR A 9 23.03 -13.90 -3.01
C TYR A 9 24.18 -12.92 -2.81
N GLN A 10 25.41 -13.33 -3.10
CA GLN A 10 26.61 -12.49 -3.00
C GLN A 10 26.50 -11.25 -3.91
N HIS A 11 25.93 -11.41 -5.10
CA HIS A 11 25.69 -10.32 -6.05
C HIS A 11 24.36 -9.59 -5.86
N GLN A 12 23.60 -9.87 -4.79
CA GLN A 12 22.32 -9.22 -4.47
C GLN A 12 21.21 -9.35 -5.53
N ILE A 13 21.32 -10.31 -6.45
CA ILE A 13 20.37 -10.56 -7.56
C ILE A 13 19.49 -11.80 -7.33
N LEU A 14 19.54 -12.37 -6.12
CA LEU A 14 18.75 -13.55 -5.79
C LEU A 14 17.25 -13.23 -5.80
N LYS A 15 16.49 -13.94 -6.65
CA LYS A 15 15.02 -13.90 -6.61
C LYS A 15 14.50 -14.43 -5.27
N LEU A 16 13.82 -13.57 -4.53
CA LEU A 16 13.22 -13.89 -3.24
C LEU A 16 11.76 -14.31 -3.38
N SER A 17 11.32 -15.18 -2.47
CA SER A 17 9.94 -15.64 -2.35
C SER A 17 9.65 -15.94 -0.89
N GLU A 18 8.38 -15.87 -0.48
CA GLU A 18 7.99 -16.15 0.91
C GLU A 18 8.42 -17.54 1.38
N ARG A 19 8.26 -18.57 0.54
CA ARG A 19 8.74 -19.94 0.82
C ARG A 19 10.24 -19.98 1.11
N LYS A 20 11.03 -19.16 0.40
CA LYS A 20 12.49 -19.08 0.61
C LYS A 20 12.80 -18.41 1.95
N LEU A 21 12.09 -17.34 2.29
CA LEU A 21 12.19 -16.67 3.59
C LEU A 21 11.84 -17.61 4.75
N GLU A 22 10.76 -18.38 4.63
CA GLU A 22 10.38 -19.38 5.64
C GLU A 22 11.45 -20.46 5.81
N ARG A 23 12.03 -20.95 4.69
CA ARG A 23 13.15 -21.89 4.76
C ARG A 23 14.35 -21.28 5.48
N TRP A 24 14.67 -20.01 5.21
CA TRP A 24 15.76 -19.30 5.90
C TRP A 24 15.48 -19.10 7.38
N ASN A 25 14.23 -18.81 7.76
CA ASN A 25 13.84 -18.73 9.16
C ASN A 25 13.98 -20.09 9.87
N LYS A 26 13.56 -21.19 9.23
CA LYS A 26 13.69 -22.55 9.79
C LYS A 26 15.13 -22.97 10.05
N ILE A 27 16.07 -22.52 9.23
CA ILE A 27 17.51 -22.80 9.40
C ILE A 27 18.25 -21.66 10.13
N GLU A 28 17.50 -20.74 10.74
CA GLU A 28 18.02 -19.58 11.48
C GLU A 28 19.03 -18.70 10.70
N ALA A 29 18.88 -18.60 9.38
CA ALA A 29 19.74 -17.80 8.53
C ALA A 29 19.39 -16.29 8.61
N VAL A 30 19.62 -15.69 9.77
CA VAL A 30 19.28 -14.29 10.10
C VAL A 30 19.85 -13.30 9.08
N ASN A 31 21.12 -13.44 8.69
CA ASN A 31 21.76 -12.53 7.71
C ASN A 31 21.01 -12.50 6.37
N LYS A 32 20.43 -13.63 5.95
CA LYS A 32 19.65 -13.71 4.72
C LYS A 32 18.27 -13.06 4.85
N LEU A 33 17.67 -13.12 6.04
CA LEU A 33 16.44 -12.40 6.35
C LEU A 33 16.69 -10.88 6.44
N ILE A 34 17.83 -10.45 7.00
CA ILE A 34 18.26 -9.03 6.98
C ILE A 34 18.44 -8.55 5.54
N PHE A 35 19.08 -9.35 4.68
CA PHE A 35 19.17 -9.07 3.25
C PHE A 35 17.78 -8.93 2.59
N ALA A 36 16.85 -9.86 2.90
CA ALA A 36 15.49 -9.82 2.36
C ALA A 36 14.68 -8.61 2.84
N ALA A 37 14.90 -8.13 4.07
CA ALA A 37 14.23 -6.95 4.61
C ALA A 37 14.56 -5.66 3.85
N ARG A 38 15.66 -5.63 3.09
CA ARG A 38 16.08 -4.49 2.25
C ARG A 38 15.65 -4.64 0.78
N ASN A 39 14.82 -5.63 0.47
CA ASN A 39 14.42 -5.91 -0.91
C ASN A 39 13.44 -4.86 -1.47
N GLY A 40 13.47 -4.62 -2.79
CA GLY A 40 12.53 -3.70 -3.44
C GLY A 40 11.05 -4.13 -3.38
N ILE A 41 10.77 -5.42 -3.15
CA ILE A 41 9.41 -5.96 -3.09
C ILE A 41 8.86 -5.86 -1.66
N PHE A 42 7.80 -5.08 -1.48
CA PHE A 42 7.26 -4.80 -0.14
C PHE A 42 6.74 -6.04 0.60
N HIS A 43 6.15 -7.03 -0.10
CA HIS A 43 5.70 -8.28 0.52
C HIS A 43 6.87 -9.08 1.14
N ILE A 44 8.04 -9.06 0.48
CA ILE A 44 9.26 -9.70 0.98
C ILE A 44 9.78 -8.95 2.21
N ARG A 45 9.77 -7.61 2.19
CA ARG A 45 10.14 -6.80 3.36
C ARG A 45 9.23 -7.08 4.55
N LEU A 46 7.90 -7.03 4.34
CA LEU A 46 6.89 -7.32 5.36
C LEU A 46 7.13 -8.68 6.00
N LYS A 47 7.22 -9.74 5.20
CA LYS A 47 7.47 -11.10 5.70
C LYS A 47 8.79 -11.20 6.44
N SER A 48 9.82 -10.48 6.01
CA SER A 48 11.11 -10.46 6.71
C SER A 48 10.99 -9.84 8.10
N VAL A 49 10.26 -8.72 8.24
CA VAL A 49 9.98 -8.10 9.54
C VAL A 49 9.23 -9.06 10.47
N GLU A 50 8.19 -9.73 9.95
CA GLU A 50 7.42 -10.71 10.73
C GLU A 50 8.31 -11.85 11.25
N LEU A 51 9.18 -12.41 10.40
CA LEU A 51 10.08 -13.50 10.78
C LEU A 51 11.20 -13.05 11.74
N LEU A 52 11.62 -11.79 11.65
CA LEU A 52 12.64 -11.21 12.52
C LEU A 52 12.09 -10.68 13.85
N SER A 53 10.76 -10.56 14.00
CA SER A 53 10.09 -9.99 15.18
C SER A 53 10.57 -10.60 16.51
N ASN A 54 10.61 -11.93 16.59
CA ASN A 54 11.05 -12.67 17.78
C ASN A 54 12.56 -12.54 18.09
N LYS A 55 13.31 -11.89 17.19
CA LYS A 55 14.76 -11.67 17.30
C LYS A 55 15.10 -10.19 17.41
N ALA A 56 14.10 -9.31 17.58
CA ALA A 56 14.25 -7.86 17.63
C ALA A 56 15.11 -7.36 18.81
N SER A 57 15.38 -8.20 19.83
CA SER A 57 16.31 -7.87 20.92
C SER A 57 17.79 -7.86 20.49
N LYS A 58 18.12 -8.39 19.31
CA LYS A 58 19.49 -8.31 18.77
C LYS A 58 19.72 -6.91 18.18
N PRO A 59 20.78 -6.19 18.56
CA PRO A 59 21.00 -4.79 18.15
C PRO A 59 20.95 -4.56 16.62
N GLU A 60 21.52 -5.47 15.83
CA GLU A 60 21.50 -5.37 14.37
C GLU A 60 20.08 -5.48 13.78
N ILE A 61 19.25 -6.33 14.38
CA ILE A 61 17.86 -6.53 13.97
C ILE A 61 17.01 -5.36 14.47
N GLU A 62 17.25 -4.90 15.70
CA GLU A 62 16.59 -3.71 16.24
C GLU A 62 16.83 -2.49 15.35
N SER A 63 18.09 -2.19 15.04
CA SER A 63 18.47 -1.08 14.16
C SER A 63 17.81 -1.19 12.78
N LEU A 64 17.77 -2.41 12.21
CA LEU A 64 17.06 -2.66 10.96
C LEU A 64 15.57 -2.35 11.10
N ILE A 65 14.89 -2.87 12.11
CA ILE A 65 13.45 -2.67 12.29
C ILE A 65 13.13 -1.19 12.56
N ILE A 66 13.96 -0.48 13.32
CA ILE A 66 13.84 0.98 13.53
C ILE A 66 13.90 1.71 12.18
N SER A 67 14.84 1.36 11.31
CA SER A 67 14.94 1.98 9.98
C SER A 67 13.68 1.75 9.12
N MET A 68 13.00 0.62 9.33
CA MET A 68 11.77 0.25 8.62
C MET A 68 10.51 0.95 9.13
N ILE A 69 10.57 1.68 10.25
CA ILE A 69 9.47 2.58 10.66
C ILE A 69 9.19 3.59 9.54
N SER A 70 10.22 4.04 8.84
CA SER A 70 10.14 5.02 7.75
C SER A 70 10.01 4.39 6.36
N ASP A 71 9.62 3.10 6.27
CA ASP A 71 9.40 2.42 4.99
C ASP A 71 8.36 3.16 4.12
N ASP A 72 8.57 3.15 2.81
CA ASP A 72 7.71 3.83 1.83
C ASP A 72 6.33 3.19 1.71
N VAL A 73 6.19 1.93 2.14
CA VAL A 73 4.92 1.19 2.17
C VAL A 73 4.38 1.13 3.59
N GLN A 74 3.18 1.69 3.77
CA GLN A 74 2.53 1.79 5.08
C GLN A 74 2.45 0.47 5.84
N VAL A 75 2.11 -0.63 5.15
CA VAL A 75 1.93 -1.94 5.81
C VAL A 75 3.24 -2.45 6.40
N VAL A 76 4.37 -2.19 5.73
CA VAL A 76 5.70 -2.56 6.22
C VAL A 76 6.09 -1.70 7.42
N SER A 77 5.88 -0.38 7.30
CA SER A 77 6.08 0.58 8.38
C SER A 77 5.27 0.23 9.64
N GLU A 78 3.99 -0.13 9.48
CA GLU A 78 3.13 -0.56 10.58
C GLU A 78 3.60 -1.86 11.23
N ALA A 79 4.07 -2.83 10.44
CA ALA A 79 4.64 -4.06 10.99
C ALA A 79 5.89 -3.77 11.83
N ALA A 80 6.79 -2.91 11.36
CA ALA A 80 7.97 -2.52 12.12
C ALA A 80 7.62 -1.81 13.44
N MET A 81 6.68 -0.87 13.40
CA MET A 81 6.20 -0.18 14.61
C MET A 81 5.60 -1.16 15.62
N LYS A 82 4.79 -2.15 15.17
CA LYS A 82 4.21 -3.17 16.05
C LYS A 82 5.26 -4.01 16.76
N VAL A 83 6.34 -4.38 16.07
CA VAL A 83 7.43 -5.15 16.70
C VAL A 83 8.08 -4.33 17.81
N LEU A 84 8.28 -3.03 17.59
CA LEU A 84 9.00 -2.16 18.51
C LEU A 84 8.14 -1.64 19.67
N GLU A 85 6.80 -1.68 19.59
CA GLU A 85 5.90 -1.14 20.62
C GLU A 85 6.20 -1.65 22.03
N ASN A 86 6.64 -2.90 22.16
CA ASN A 86 6.93 -3.54 23.45
C ASN A 86 8.36 -3.30 23.96
N THR A 87 9.29 -2.90 23.09
CA THR A 87 10.71 -2.70 23.42
C THR A 87 11.13 -1.22 23.37
N SER A 88 10.18 -0.32 23.06
CA SER A 88 10.48 1.10 22.83
C SER A 88 10.81 1.88 24.10
N ASN A 89 11.94 2.60 24.05
CA ASN A 89 12.22 3.72 24.95
C ASN A 89 11.30 4.93 24.63
N SER A 90 11.41 6.01 25.42
CA SER A 90 10.57 7.22 25.25
C SER A 90 10.69 7.82 23.85
N GLU A 91 11.91 7.95 23.33
CA GLU A 91 12.20 8.51 22.01
C GLU A 91 11.56 7.69 20.88
N LEU A 92 11.68 6.36 20.95
CA LEU A 92 11.11 5.47 19.94
C LEU A 92 9.57 5.51 19.96
N LYS A 93 8.96 5.64 21.15
CA LYS A 93 7.51 5.84 21.27
C LYS A 93 7.06 7.15 20.61
N GLU A 94 7.83 8.23 20.77
CA GLU A 94 7.55 9.50 20.08
C GLU A 94 7.68 9.39 18.57
N LEU A 95 8.73 8.70 18.08
CA LEU A 95 8.92 8.42 16.66
C LEU A 95 7.72 7.65 16.10
N ILE A 96 7.32 6.53 16.73
CA ILE A 96 6.15 5.73 16.33
C ILE A 96 4.88 6.60 16.28
N LYS A 97 4.65 7.45 17.29
CA LYS A 97 3.48 8.34 17.35
C LYS A 97 3.48 9.35 16.20
N ARG A 98 4.65 9.94 15.89
CA ARG A 98 4.83 10.89 14.78
C ARG A 98 4.55 10.22 13.44
N THR A 99 5.16 9.07 13.18
CA THR A 99 4.99 8.32 11.93
C THR A 99 3.53 7.87 11.72
N LYS A 100 2.84 7.40 12.78
CA LYS A 100 1.40 7.11 12.71
C LYS A 100 0.57 8.33 12.30
N LYS A 101 0.90 9.52 12.83
CA LYS A 101 0.22 10.78 12.46
C LYS A 101 0.47 11.13 11.00
N GLU A 102 1.71 11.00 10.52
CA GLU A 102 2.06 11.24 9.12
C GLU A 102 1.29 10.33 8.16
N TRP A 103 1.18 9.03 8.46
CA TRP A 103 0.37 8.10 7.67
C TRP A 103 -1.11 8.49 7.63
N LYS A 104 -1.68 8.91 8.77
CA LYS A 104 -3.06 9.41 8.83
C LYS A 104 -3.24 10.66 7.95
N MET A 105 -2.29 11.60 8.00
CA MET A 105 -2.31 12.80 7.16
C MET A 105 -2.18 12.46 5.67
N LYS A 106 -1.28 11.55 5.28
CA LYS A 106 -1.16 11.06 3.90
C LYS A 106 -2.46 10.43 3.40
N LYS A 107 -3.12 9.61 4.23
CA LYS A 107 -4.46 9.05 3.92
C LYS A 107 -5.52 10.13 3.76
N ALA A 108 -5.57 11.10 4.66
CA ALA A 108 -6.53 12.22 4.59
C ALA A 108 -6.31 13.06 3.33
N LYS A 109 -5.05 13.40 3.00
CA LYS A 109 -4.70 14.09 1.75
C LYS A 109 -5.06 13.28 0.51
N LYS A 110 -4.83 11.97 0.49
CA LYS A 110 -5.25 11.10 -0.62
C LYS A 110 -6.77 11.05 -0.78
N LYS A 111 -7.53 11.13 0.32
CA LYS A 111 -9.01 11.22 0.28
C LYS A 111 -9.49 12.59 -0.21
N LEU A 112 -8.88 13.68 0.25
CA LEU A 112 -9.25 15.06 -0.13
C LEU A 112 -8.79 15.43 -1.54
N GLY A 113 -7.62 14.92 -1.95
CA GLY A 113 -7.02 15.06 -3.27
C GLY A 113 -7.37 13.92 -4.22
N ALA A 114 -8.29 13.02 -3.86
CA ALA A 114 -9.04 12.26 -4.85
C ALA A 114 -10.09 13.24 -5.37
N PRO A 115 -9.85 13.91 -6.51
CA PRO A 115 -10.86 14.80 -7.04
C PRO A 115 -12.09 13.93 -7.30
N TYR A 116 -13.24 14.53 -7.03
CA TYR A 116 -14.52 14.14 -7.60
C TYR A 116 -14.40 14.18 -9.15
N MET A 117 -13.68 13.21 -9.73
CA MET A 117 -13.46 13.01 -11.16
C MET A 117 -13.96 11.60 -11.47
N ALA A 118 -15.22 11.36 -11.11
CA ALA A 118 -16.06 10.40 -11.82
C ALA A 118 -17.03 11.11 -12.78
N ASN A 119 -16.97 12.45 -12.91
CA ASN A 119 -17.88 13.24 -13.74
C ASN A 119 -17.18 14.40 -14.48
N THR A 120 -16.06 14.12 -15.13
CA THR A 120 -15.47 15.06 -16.11
C THR A 120 -15.25 14.34 -17.42
N HIS A 121 -16.36 13.87 -18.01
CA HIS A 121 -16.45 13.93 -19.46
C HIS A 121 -17.02 15.29 -19.85
N PHE A 122 -16.11 16.07 -20.43
CA PHE A 122 -16.33 17.10 -21.44
C PHE A 122 -17.05 18.37 -21.00
N GLY A 123 -16.28 19.46 -21.06
CA GLY A 123 -16.83 20.74 -21.47
C GLY A 123 -17.61 20.55 -22.77
N ASP A 124 -18.92 20.73 -22.67
CA ASP A 124 -19.86 21.11 -23.71
C ASP A 124 -21.09 21.56 -22.92
N SER A 125 -21.20 22.86 -22.72
CA SER A 125 -22.22 23.55 -21.91
C SER A 125 -23.65 23.46 -22.46
N GLU A 126 -24.01 22.40 -23.20
CA GLU A 126 -25.33 22.26 -23.82
C GLU A 126 -25.88 20.83 -23.89
N LYS A 127 -25.15 19.79 -23.45
CA LYS A 127 -25.65 18.41 -23.57
C LYS A 127 -26.30 17.95 -22.27
N LEU A 128 -27.65 18.00 -22.25
CA LEU A 128 -28.52 17.41 -21.22
C LEU A 128 -27.99 16.04 -20.73
N ARG A 129 -28.13 15.75 -19.43
CA ARG A 129 -27.71 14.46 -18.86
C ARG A 129 -28.42 13.30 -19.60
N PRO A 130 -27.86 12.09 -19.65
CA PRO A 130 -28.48 10.97 -20.39
C PRO A 130 -29.95 10.71 -20.01
N ARG A 131 -30.28 10.82 -18.72
CA ARG A 131 -31.67 10.78 -18.22
C ARG A 131 -32.52 11.91 -18.82
N ASP A 132 -32.00 13.13 -18.80
CA ASP A 132 -32.73 14.32 -19.27
C ASP A 132 -32.93 14.26 -20.79
N ARG A 133 -31.95 13.72 -21.55
CA ARG A 133 -32.08 13.41 -22.99
C ARG A 133 -33.17 12.38 -23.28
N LEU A 134 -33.27 11.32 -22.48
CA LEU A 134 -34.30 10.31 -22.62
C LEU A 134 -35.69 10.89 -22.33
N MET A 135 -35.81 11.68 -21.26
CA MET A 135 -37.07 12.34 -20.89
C MET A 135 -37.51 13.38 -21.92
N GLN A 136 -36.57 14.09 -22.54
CA GLN A 136 -36.86 15.01 -23.65
C GLN A 136 -37.41 14.26 -24.87
N ARG A 137 -36.73 13.19 -25.31
CA ARG A 137 -37.21 12.36 -26.44
C ARG A 137 -38.59 11.77 -26.19
N LEU A 138 -38.86 11.32 -24.97
CA LEU A 138 -40.17 10.79 -24.60
C LEU A 138 -41.27 11.87 -24.68
N ARG A 139 -40.98 13.11 -24.27
CA ARG A 139 -41.91 14.24 -24.43
C ARG A 139 -42.14 14.61 -25.89
N ASP A 140 -41.07 14.71 -26.67
CA ASP A 140 -41.14 15.06 -28.08
C ASP A 140 -41.92 13.99 -28.86
N GLN A 141 -41.74 12.70 -28.52
CA GLN A 141 -42.49 11.59 -29.09
C GLN A 141 -43.97 11.60 -28.68
N GLN A 142 -44.28 12.01 -27.45
CA GLN A 142 -45.65 12.20 -27.00
C GLN A 142 -46.33 13.37 -27.70
N GLN A 143 -45.62 14.48 -27.94
CA GLN A 143 -46.14 15.63 -28.69
C GLN A 143 -46.33 15.33 -30.17
N ALA A 144 -45.40 14.60 -30.81
CA ALA A 144 -45.53 14.18 -32.20
C ALA A 144 -46.70 13.20 -32.43
N ASN A 145 -47.06 12.43 -31.39
CA ASN A 145 -48.18 11.49 -31.42
C ASN A 145 -49.49 12.10 -30.89
N GLN A 146 -49.52 13.39 -30.54
CA GLN A 146 -50.79 14.06 -30.24
C GLN A 146 -51.51 14.36 -31.56
N PRO A 147 -52.73 13.84 -31.74
CA PRO A 147 -53.52 14.21 -32.91
C PRO A 147 -53.74 15.73 -32.89
N PRO A 148 -53.60 16.43 -34.02
CA PRO A 148 -54.09 17.79 -34.10
C PRO A 148 -55.60 17.73 -33.80
N TYR A 149 -56.17 18.77 -33.21
CA TYR A 149 -57.56 18.87 -32.78
C TYR A 149 -57.82 18.35 -31.35
N GLY A 150 -57.62 19.28 -30.40
CA GLY A 150 -58.64 19.45 -29.37
C GLY A 150 -59.94 19.92 -30.07
N PHE A 151 -61.04 19.29 -29.68
CA PHE A 151 -62.39 19.76 -30.00
C PHE A 151 -62.65 21.15 -29.40
#